data_AF-A0A8D8TI26-F1
#
_entry.id   AF-A0A8D8TI26-F1
#
_cell.length_a   1.000
_cell.length_b   1.000
_cell.length_c   1.000
_cell.angle_alpha   90.00
_cell.angle_beta   90.00
_cell.angle_gamma   90.00
#
_symmetry.space_group_name_H-M   'P 1'
#
loop_
_entity.id
_entity.type
_entity.pdbx_description
1 polymer ?
#
loop_
_entity_poly.entity_id
_entity_poly.type
_entity_poly.pdbx_seq_one_letter_code
_entity_poly.pdbx_strand_id
1 'polypeptide(L)'
;MVDYSKWKDIEISDDEDETHPNIDTPSLFRWRHQARVERMEEQKQEQQKFEQEKQKTLKNLEETKKKLSEKEQAGDSNLDELKAALAELEKEAGNIKKKKKTSLSLRRIIVK
;
A
#
# COMPACT_ATOMS: atom_id res chain seq x y z
N MET A 1 -25.44 18.54 -14.85
CA MET A 1 -25.70 18.19 -13.44
C MET A 1 -24.36 18.15 -12.72
N VAL A 2 -24.20 18.88 -11.61
CA VAL A 2 -22.93 18.93 -10.87
C VAL A 2 -22.82 17.70 -9.96
N ASP A 3 -21.68 17.01 -9.98
CA ASP A 3 -21.47 15.80 -9.17
C ASP A 3 -20.84 16.13 -7.81
N TYR A 4 -21.56 15.81 -6.74
CA TYR A 4 -21.14 15.94 -5.34
C TYR A 4 -20.71 14.62 -4.70
N SER A 5 -20.49 13.56 -5.50
CA SER A 5 -20.09 12.21 -5.04
C SER A 5 -18.88 12.21 -4.10
N LYS A 6 -17.98 13.19 -4.23
CA LYS A 6 -16.80 13.36 -3.38
C LYS A 6 -17.12 13.61 -1.90
N TRP A 7 -18.29 14.14 -1.57
CA TRP A 7 -18.68 14.49 -0.19
C TRP A 7 -19.63 13.49 0.47
N LYS A 8 -19.94 12.38 -0.20
CA LYS A 8 -20.84 11.35 0.35
C LYS A 8 -20.22 10.56 1.51
N ASP A 9 -18.89 10.40 1.49
CA ASP A 9 -18.17 9.49 2.39
C ASP A 9 -17.32 10.28 3.41
N ILE A 10 -17.85 11.38 3.94
CA ILE A 10 -17.17 12.19 4.96
C ILE A 10 -17.47 11.60 6.34
N GLU A 11 -16.47 10.96 6.97
CA GLU A 11 -16.57 10.46 8.33
C GLU A 11 -16.27 11.59 9.33
N ILE A 12 -17.27 11.98 10.14
CA ILE A 12 -17.14 12.99 11.20
C ILE A 12 -17.14 12.26 12.55
N SER A 13 -16.03 12.37 13.30
CA SER A 13 -15.88 11.63 14.57
C SER A 13 -16.70 12.20 15.73
N ASP A 14 -17.18 13.43 15.62
CA ASP A 14 -17.88 14.24 16.63
C ASP A 14 -19.27 14.66 16.12
N ASP A 15 -19.93 13.75 15.40
CA ASP A 15 -21.26 13.99 14.85
C ASP A 15 -22.30 13.87 15.98
N GLU A 16 -22.80 15.02 16.46
CA GLU A 16 -23.80 15.10 17.53
C GLU A 16 -25.17 14.54 17.14
N ASP A 17 -25.44 14.33 15.85
CA ASP A 17 -26.68 13.71 15.36
C ASP A 17 -26.65 12.17 15.47
N GLU A 18 -25.47 11.54 15.60
CA GLU A 18 -25.32 10.08 15.75
C GLU A 18 -25.25 9.64 17.23
N THR A 19 -26.19 10.11 18.04
CA THR A 19 -26.26 9.78 19.47
C THR A 19 -27.39 8.79 19.77
N HIS A 20 -27.16 7.87 20.73
CA HIS A 20 -28.18 6.93 21.18
C HIS A 20 -28.55 7.24 22.64
N PRO A 21 -29.84 7.25 23.03
CA PRO A 21 -30.30 7.58 24.39
C PRO A 21 -29.70 6.77 25.55
N ASN A 22 -28.95 5.71 25.27
CA ASN A 22 -28.37 4.79 26.25
C ASN A 22 -26.83 4.71 26.17
N ILE A 23 -26.20 5.51 25.31
CA ILE A 23 -24.74 5.54 25.15
C ILE A 23 -24.25 6.93 25.54
N ASP A 24 -23.26 6.98 26.43
CA ASP A 24 -22.63 8.23 26.86
C ASP A 24 -21.83 8.85 25.72
N THR A 25 -22.29 10.00 25.22
CA THR A 25 -21.77 10.67 24.02
C THR A 25 -20.29 11.05 24.11
N PRO A 26 -19.76 11.63 25.22
CA PRO A 26 -18.32 11.89 25.36
C PRO A 26 -17.46 10.63 25.32
N SER A 27 -17.95 9.48 25.80
CA SER A 27 -17.22 8.22 25.67
C SER A 27 -17.23 7.71 24.23
N LEU A 28 -18.40 7.73 23.56
CA LEU A 28 -18.56 7.25 22.19
C LEU A 28 -17.64 7.99 21.20
N PHE A 29 -17.54 9.32 21.29
CA PHE A 29 -16.67 10.11 20.42
C PHE A 29 -15.19 9.79 20.63
N ARG A 30 -14.75 9.55 21.86
CA ARG A 30 -13.37 9.12 22.15
C ARG A 30 -13.06 7.79 21.49
N TRP A 31 -13.97 6.82 21.59
CA TRP A 31 -13.80 5.50 20.98
C TRP A 31 -13.79 5.57 19.45
N ARG A 32 -14.70 6.35 18.84
CA ARG A 32 -14.71 6.57 17.39
C ARG A 32 -13.44 7.26 16.90
N HIS A 33 -12.99 8.30 17.61
CA HIS A 33 -11.75 8.98 17.31
C HIS A 33 -10.56 8.03 17.40
N GLN A 34 -10.47 7.24 18.48
CA GLN A 34 -9.40 6.27 18.68
C GLN A 34 -9.39 5.21 17.58
N ALA A 35 -10.54 4.61 17.27
CA ALA A 35 -10.65 3.63 16.18
C ALA A 35 -10.26 4.22 14.82
N ARG A 36 -10.57 5.50 14.56
CA ARG A 36 -10.12 6.20 13.35
C ARG A 36 -8.60 6.40 13.34
N VAL A 37 -8.01 6.80 14.45
CA VAL A 37 -6.55 6.97 14.59
C VAL A 37 -5.83 5.64 14.41
N GLU A 38 -6.30 4.57 15.05
CA GLU A 38 -5.76 3.21 14.90
C GLU A 38 -5.82 2.76 13.43
N ARG A 39 -6.97 2.92 12.75
CA ARG A 39 -7.08 2.63 11.31
C ARG A 39 -6.10 3.45 10.47
N MET A 40 -5.92 4.74 10.76
CA MET A 40 -4.95 5.57 10.03
C MET A 40 -3.50 5.15 10.28
N GLU A 41 -3.15 4.79 11.52
CA GLU A 41 -1.81 4.34 11.89
C GLU A 41 -1.49 2.99 11.23
N GLU A 42 -2.41 2.02 11.25
CA GLU A 42 -2.27 0.75 10.55
C GLU A 42 -2.07 0.95 9.04
N GLN A 43 -2.88 1.82 8.43
CA GLN A 43 -2.75 2.13 7.01
C GLN A 43 -1.40 2.77 6.69
N LYS A 44 -0.92 3.67 7.55
CA LYS A 44 0.38 4.31 7.40
C LYS A 44 1.52 3.30 7.53
N GLN A 45 1.47 2.41 8.52
CA GLN A 45 2.47 1.36 8.70
C GLN A 45 2.51 0.39 7.52
N GLU A 46 1.36 -0.04 7.02
CA GLU A 46 1.28 -0.92 5.86
C GLU A 46 1.83 -0.24 4.60
N GLN A 47 1.50 1.03 4.37
CA GLN A 47 2.06 1.82 3.28
C GLN A 47 3.59 1.94 3.37
N GLN A 48 4.12 2.17 4.57
CA GLN A 48 5.56 2.23 4.80
C GLN A 48 6.25 0.89 4.53
N LYS A 49 5.70 -0.23 5.03
CA LYS A 49 6.21 -1.58 4.74
C LYS A 49 6.25 -1.85 3.25
N PHE A 50 5.17 -1.52 2.56
CA PHE A 50 5.06 -1.71 1.12
C PHE A 50 6.07 -0.85 0.33
N GLU A 51 6.27 0.41 0.71
CA GLU A 51 7.27 1.27 0.05
C GLU A 51 8.70 0.79 0.32
N GLN A 52 8.99 0.30 1.53
CA GLN A 52 10.28 -0.32 1.85
C GLN A 52 10.55 -1.57 1.02
N GLU A 53 9.58 -2.48 0.91
CA GLU A 53 9.70 -3.69 0.07
C GLU A 53 9.94 -3.32 -1.39
N LYS A 54 9.14 -2.39 -1.93
CA LYS A 54 9.31 -1.89 -3.30
C LYS A 54 10.70 -1.28 -3.52
N GLN A 55 11.21 -0.48 -2.58
CA GLN A 55 12.55 0.09 -2.69
C GLN A 55 13.64 -0.98 -2.65
N LYS A 56 13.51 -2.00 -1.80
CA LYS A 56 14.43 -3.15 -1.75
C LYS A 56 14.44 -3.91 -3.07
N THR A 57 13.27 -4.25 -3.61
CA THR A 57 13.16 -4.95 -4.90
C THR A 57 13.74 -4.13 -6.05
N LEU A 58 13.53 -2.80 -6.06
CA LEU A 58 14.11 -1.91 -7.07
C LEU A 58 15.64 -1.86 -6.99
N LYS A 59 16.21 -1.72 -5.78
CA LYS A 59 17.67 -1.76 -5.59
C LYS A 59 18.26 -3.09 -6.06
N ASN A 60 17.64 -4.22 -5.68
CA ASN A 60 18.07 -5.53 -6.12
C ASN A 60 18.01 -5.68 -7.65
N LEU A 61 16.97 -5.15 -8.29
CA LEU A 61 16.86 -5.12 -9.75
C LEU A 61 17.99 -4.33 -10.40
N GLU A 62 18.30 -3.13 -9.90
CA GLU A 62 19.38 -2.30 -10.42
C GLU A 62 20.74 -2.97 -10.25
N GLU A 63 21.02 -3.55 -9.08
CA GLU A 63 22.27 -4.27 -8.82
C GLU A 63 22.42 -5.49 -9.73
N THR A 64 21.34 -6.25 -9.94
CA THR A 64 21.38 -7.45 -10.78
C THR A 64 21.52 -7.07 -12.26
N LYS A 65 20.90 -5.96 -12.69
CA LYS A 65 21.09 -5.40 -14.04
C LYS A 65 22.54 -4.95 -14.27
N LYS A 66 23.15 -4.27 -13.29
CA LYS A 66 24.57 -3.86 -13.35
C LYS A 66 25.50 -5.07 -13.47
N LYS A 67 25.34 -6.06 -12.58
CA LYS A 67 26.13 -7.30 -12.60
C LYS A 67 25.99 -8.04 -13.93
N LEU A 68 24.79 -8.06 -14.52
CA LEU A 68 24.56 -8.66 -15.83
C LEU A 68 25.32 -7.91 -16.93
N SER A 69 25.27 -6.58 -16.94
CA SER A 69 26.02 -5.78 -17.93
C SER A 69 27.54 -5.92 -17.80
N GLU A 70 28.07 -6.06 -16.57
CA GLU A 70 29.49 -6.28 -16.32
C GLU A 70 29.94 -7.67 -16.81
N LYS A 71 29.13 -8.71 -16.57
CA LYS A 71 29.42 -10.07 -17.05
C LYS A 71 29.28 -10.20 -18.57
N GLU A 72 28.32 -9.49 -19.18
CA GLU A 72 28.20 -9.42 -20.64
C GLU A 72 29.43 -8.79 -21.28
N GLN A 73 30.01 -7.75 -20.66
CA GLN A 73 31.26 -7.15 -21.12
C GLN A 73 32.48 -8.04 -20.89
N ALA A 74 32.48 -8.86 -19.84
CA ALA A 74 33.56 -9.80 -19.51
C ALA A 74 33.56 -11.07 -20.38
N GLY A 75 32.56 -11.28 -21.24
CA GLY A 75 32.46 -12.46 -22.12
C GLY A 75 32.18 -13.77 -21.37
N ASP A 76 31.57 -13.68 -20.19
CA ASP A 76 31.32 -14.80 -19.30
C ASP A 76 30.09 -15.60 -19.78
N SER A 77 30.19 -16.94 -19.87
CA SER A 77 29.13 -17.79 -20.44
C SER A 77 27.95 -18.05 -19.50
N ASN A 78 28.05 -17.62 -18.24
CA ASN A 78 27.09 -17.92 -17.19
C ASN A 78 26.09 -16.75 -16.94
N LEU A 79 25.44 -16.30 -18.02
CA LEU A 79 24.46 -15.20 -18.01
C LEU A 79 23.02 -15.66 -17.79
N ASP A 80 22.72 -16.92 -18.05
CA ASP A 80 21.36 -17.45 -18.01
C ASP A 80 20.78 -17.45 -16.58
N GLU A 81 21.60 -17.73 -15.56
CA GLU A 81 21.20 -17.66 -14.16
C GLU A 81 20.81 -16.23 -13.74
N LEU A 82 21.58 -15.21 -14.17
CA LEU A 82 21.30 -13.81 -13.87
C LEU A 82 20.08 -13.28 -14.63
N LYS A 83 19.86 -13.73 -15.87
CA LYS A 83 18.66 -13.43 -16.65
C LYS A 83 17.41 -14.03 -15.99
N ALA A 84 17.51 -15.27 -15.51
CA ALA A 84 16.43 -15.92 -14.76
C ALA A 84 16.11 -15.15 -13.47
N ALA A 85 17.13 -14.78 -12.69
CA ALA A 85 16.97 -14.00 -11.46
C ALA A 85 16.34 -12.62 -11.72
N LEU A 86 16.71 -11.93 -12.81
CA LEU A 86 16.07 -10.68 -13.21
C LEU A 86 14.60 -10.87 -13.59
N ALA A 87 14.28 -11.90 -14.37
CA ALA A 87 12.91 -12.17 -14.76
C ALA A 87 12.02 -12.49 -13.54
N GLU A 88 12.58 -13.14 -12.52
CA GLU A 88 11.90 -13.40 -11.26
C GLU A 88 11.67 -12.12 -10.46
N LEU A 89 12.70 -11.27 -10.29
CA LEU A 89 12.57 -9.97 -9.62
C LEU A 89 11.58 -9.03 -10.33
N GLU A 90 11.51 -9.06 -11.67
CA GLU A 90 10.52 -8.28 -12.43
C GLU A 90 9.09 -8.80 -12.22
N LYS A 91 8.90 -10.12 -12.13
CA LYS A 91 7.60 -10.72 -11.75
C LYS A 91 7.20 -10.33 -10.33
N GLU A 92 8.13 -10.37 -9.38
CA GLU A 92 7.90 -9.94 -8.00
C GLU A 92 7.49 -8.46 -7.94
N ALA A 93 8.21 -7.58 -8.63
CA ALA A 93 7.85 -6.16 -8.73
C ALA A 93 6.46 -5.94 -9.34
N GLY A 94 6.09 -6.73 -10.36
CA GLY A 94 4.76 -6.74 -10.95
C GLY A 94 3.67 -7.20 -9.96
N ASN A 95 3.95 -8.25 -9.18
CA ASN A 95 3.05 -8.77 -8.15
C ASN A 95 2.85 -7.79 -7.01
N ILE A 96 3.92 -7.13 -6.55
CA ILE A 96 3.90 -6.04 -5.58
C ILE A 96 2.95 -4.93 -6.08
N LYS A 97 3.12 -4.45 -7.32
CA LYS A 97 2.22 -3.43 -7.91
C LYS A 97 0.75 -3.88 -7.97
N LYS A 98 0.47 -5.14 -8.32
CA LYS A 98 -0.89 -5.70 -8.32
C LYS A 98 -1.48 -5.74 -6.90
N LYS A 99 -0.73 -6.24 -5.92
CA LYS A 99 -1.14 -6.25 -4.50
C LYS A 99 -1.47 -4.85 -4.00
N LYS A 100 -0.68 -3.82 -4.36
CA LYS A 100 -0.99 -2.41 -4.04
C LYS A 100 -2.34 -1.97 -4.59
N LYS A 101 -2.58 -2.23 -5.88
CA LYS A 101 -3.83 -1.85 -6.56
C LYS A 101 -5.04 -2.55 -5.94
N THR A 102 -4.93 -3.84 -5.66
CA THR A 102 -6.00 -4.61 -5.00
C THR A 102 -6.26 -4.10 -3.59
N SER A 103 -5.21 -3.84 -2.80
CA SER A 103 -5.33 -3.26 -1.46
C SER A 103 -5.97 -1.87 -1.48
N LEU A 104 -5.60 -1.00 -2.42
CA LEU A 104 -6.23 0.31 -2.64
C LEU A 104 -7.70 0.19 -3.07
N SER A 105 -8.02 -0.79 -3.92
CA SER A 105 -9.39 -1.04 -4.37
C SER A 105 -10.27 -1.56 -3.23
N LEU A 106 -9.77 -2.50 -2.43
CA LEU A 106 -10.48 -3.04 -1.25
C LEU A 106 -10.76 -1.94 -0.22
N ARG A 107 -9.79 -1.06 0.03
CA ARG A 107 -9.98 0.11 0.91
C ARG A 107 -11.10 1.04 0.43
N ARG A 108 -11.26 1.20 -0.89
CA ARG A 108 -12.34 2.02 -1.46
C ARG A 108 -13.73 1.40 -1.29
N ILE A 109 -13.80 0.09 -1.05
CA ILE A 109 -15.05 -0.65 -0.80
C ILE A 109 -15.41 -0.61 0.69
N ILE A 110 -14.42 -0.66 1.58
CA ILE A 110 -14.63 -0.68 3.04
C ILE A 110 -15.02 0.70 3.60
N VAL A 111 -14.69 1.79 2.88
CA VAL A 111 -15.08 3.17 3.24
C VAL A 111 -16.45 3.56 2.64
N LYS A 112 -17.21 2.59 2.12
CA LYS A 112 -18.50 2.77 1.44
C LYS A 112 -19.60 2.05 2.19
#